data_AF-Q4W5L4-F1
#
_entry.id   AF-Q4W5L4-F1
#
_cell.length_a   1.000
_cell.length_b   1.000
_cell.length_c   1.000
_cell.angle_alpha   90.00
_cell.angle_beta   90.00
_cell.angle_gamma   90.00
#
_symmetry.space_group_name_H-M   'P 1'
#
loop_
_entity.id
_entity.type
_entity.pdbx_description
1 polymer ?
#
loop_
_entity_poly.entity_id
_entity_poly.type
_entity_poly.pdbx_seq_one_letter_code
_entity_poly.pdbx_strand_id
1 'polypeptide(L)'
;AAVVPSAQTLKITDFSFSDFELSDLETALCTIRMFTDLNLVQNFQMKHEVLCRWILSVKKNYRKNVAYHNWRHAFNTAQCMFAALKAGKIQNKLTDLEILALLIAALSHDLDHRGVNNSYIQRSEHPLAQLYCHSIMEHHHFDQCLMILNSPGNQILSGLSIEEYKTTLKIIKQAILATDLALYIKRRGEFFELIRKNQFNLEDPHQKELFLAMLMTACDLSAITKPWPIQQRIAELVATEFFDQGDRERKELNIEPTDLMNREKKNKIPSMQVGFIDAICLQLYEALTHVSEDCFPLLDGCRKNRQKWQALAEQQEKMLINGESGQAKRN
;
A
#
# COMPACT_ATOMS: atom_id res chain seq x y z
N ALA A 1 -9.21 -28.21 10.91
CA ALA A 1 -9.11 -26.82 10.42
C ALA A 1 -8.83 -25.91 11.61
N ALA A 2 -7.96 -24.90 11.46
CA ALA A 2 -7.76 -23.91 12.52
C ALA A 2 -9.04 -23.08 12.71
N VAL A 3 -9.39 -22.76 13.96
CA VAL A 3 -10.51 -21.87 14.26
C VAL A 3 -10.09 -20.44 13.91
N VAL A 4 -10.90 -19.72 13.13
CA VAL A 4 -10.64 -18.33 12.73
C VAL A 4 -11.19 -17.39 13.82
N PRO A 5 -10.36 -16.69 14.61
CA PRO A 5 -10.84 -15.80 15.66
C PRO A 5 -11.67 -14.63 15.12
N SER A 6 -12.44 -13.95 15.97
CA SER A 6 -13.26 -12.80 15.56
C SER A 6 -12.40 -11.58 15.18
N ALA A 7 -12.93 -10.67 14.37
CA ALA A 7 -12.22 -9.43 14.00
C ALA A 7 -11.85 -8.58 15.23
N GLN A 8 -12.70 -8.57 16.27
CA GLN A 8 -12.41 -7.90 17.54
C GLN A 8 -11.20 -8.51 18.26
N THR A 9 -11.07 -9.84 18.27
CA THR A 9 -9.92 -10.54 18.89
C THR A 9 -8.64 -10.23 18.13
N LEU A 10 -8.73 -10.22 16.80
CA LEU A 10 -7.60 -9.97 15.90
C LEU A 10 -7.27 -8.47 15.75
N LYS A 11 -8.11 -7.57 16.29
CA LYS A 11 -7.98 -6.10 16.21
C LYS A 11 -7.85 -5.53 14.79
N ILE A 12 -8.30 -6.28 13.78
CA ILE A 12 -8.14 -5.90 12.37
C ILE A 12 -9.07 -4.76 11.93
N THR A 13 -10.02 -4.35 12.77
CA THR A 13 -10.85 -3.14 12.56
C THR A 13 -10.10 -1.85 12.86
N ASP A 14 -8.97 -1.92 13.56
CA ASP A 14 -8.32 -0.73 14.12
C ASP A 14 -7.35 -0.12 13.09
N PHE A 15 -7.48 1.18 12.79
CA PHE A 15 -6.51 1.87 11.95
C PHE A 15 -5.09 1.86 12.55
N SER A 16 -4.99 1.78 13.89
CA SER A 16 -3.72 1.70 14.62
C SER A 16 -3.12 0.28 14.72
N PHE A 17 -3.73 -0.71 14.07
CA PHE A 17 -3.28 -2.11 14.07
C PHE A 17 -1.80 -2.25 13.68
N SER A 18 -1.12 -3.23 14.28
CA SER A 18 0.25 -3.65 13.98
C SER A 18 0.31 -5.16 13.80
N ASP A 19 1.05 -5.63 12.79
CA ASP A 19 1.25 -7.05 12.50
C ASP A 19 2.53 -7.62 13.13
N PHE A 20 3.34 -6.81 13.83
CA PHE A 20 4.68 -7.20 14.29
C PHE A 20 4.70 -8.38 15.27
N GLU A 21 3.62 -8.57 16.03
CA GLU A 21 3.47 -9.66 17.00
C GLU A 21 2.84 -10.91 16.37
N LEU A 22 2.32 -10.80 15.13
CA LEU A 22 1.61 -11.89 14.46
C LEU A 22 2.56 -12.80 13.70
N SER A 23 2.35 -14.10 13.86
CA SER A 23 2.91 -15.14 13.00
C SER A 23 2.31 -15.10 11.59
N ASP A 24 2.98 -15.73 10.63
CA ASP A 24 2.45 -15.89 9.28
C ASP A 24 1.10 -16.60 9.25
N LEU A 25 0.88 -17.55 10.16
CA LEU A 25 -0.42 -18.24 10.28
C LEU A 25 -1.50 -17.27 10.75
N GLU A 26 -1.21 -16.43 11.75
CA GLU A 26 -2.16 -15.43 12.25
C GLU A 26 -2.50 -14.39 11.18
N THR A 27 -1.52 -13.93 10.38
CA THR A 27 -1.83 -13.03 9.25
C THR A 27 -2.77 -13.69 8.23
N ALA A 28 -2.60 -14.98 7.94
CA ALA A 28 -3.52 -15.70 7.06
C ALA A 28 -4.93 -15.86 7.68
N LEU A 29 -5.03 -16.11 8.99
CA LEU A 29 -6.31 -16.16 9.70
C LEU A 29 -7.01 -14.79 9.70
N CYS A 30 -6.25 -13.70 9.90
CA CYS A 30 -6.73 -12.33 9.73
C CYS A 30 -7.28 -12.10 8.32
N THR A 31 -6.57 -12.54 7.28
CA THR A 31 -7.07 -12.42 5.89
C THR A 31 -8.38 -13.20 5.69
N ILE A 32 -8.49 -14.45 6.18
CA ILE A 32 -9.75 -15.21 6.11
C ILE A 32 -10.89 -14.44 6.81
N ARG A 33 -10.60 -13.87 7.99
CA ARG A 33 -11.56 -13.06 8.73
C ARG A 33 -11.99 -11.81 7.95
N MET A 34 -11.09 -11.13 7.24
CA MET A 34 -11.43 -9.98 6.39
C MET A 34 -12.45 -10.35 5.31
N PHE A 35 -12.20 -11.46 4.58
CA PHE A 35 -13.15 -11.95 3.57
C PHE A 35 -14.50 -12.36 4.18
N THR A 36 -14.47 -12.97 5.36
CA THR A 36 -15.67 -13.45 6.06
C THR A 36 -16.55 -12.29 6.52
N ASP A 37 -15.97 -11.32 7.21
CA ASP A 37 -16.72 -10.21 7.82
C ASP A 37 -17.10 -9.14 6.78
N LEU A 38 -16.48 -9.11 5.61
CA LEU A 38 -16.95 -8.35 4.44
C LEU A 38 -18.03 -9.11 3.63
N ASN A 39 -18.56 -10.23 4.14
CA ASN A 39 -19.59 -11.07 3.52
C ASN A 39 -19.19 -11.70 2.17
N LEU A 40 -17.93 -11.60 1.76
CA LEU A 40 -17.45 -12.05 0.45
C LEU A 40 -17.50 -13.57 0.29
N VAL A 41 -17.19 -14.30 1.37
CA VAL A 41 -17.21 -15.78 1.35
C VAL A 41 -18.61 -16.30 1.05
N GLN A 42 -19.63 -15.71 1.70
CA GLN A 42 -21.02 -16.13 1.54
C GLN A 42 -21.59 -15.64 0.20
N ASN A 43 -21.42 -14.36 -0.13
CA ASN A 43 -22.02 -13.75 -1.31
C ASN A 43 -21.47 -14.36 -2.61
N PHE A 44 -20.18 -14.70 -2.65
CA PHE A 44 -19.51 -15.28 -3.82
C PHE A 44 -19.26 -16.79 -3.71
N GLN A 45 -19.87 -17.44 -2.72
CA GLN A 45 -19.87 -18.91 -2.56
C GLN A 45 -18.46 -19.52 -2.55
N MET A 46 -17.52 -18.84 -1.90
CA MET A 46 -16.11 -19.26 -1.88
C MET A 46 -15.92 -20.51 -1.01
N LYS A 47 -15.35 -21.56 -1.59
CA LYS A 47 -14.97 -22.75 -0.84
C LYS A 47 -13.82 -22.41 0.11
N HIS A 48 -13.96 -22.76 1.40
CA HIS A 48 -12.97 -22.45 2.43
C HIS A 48 -11.54 -22.91 2.07
N GLU A 49 -11.39 -24.14 1.58
CA GLU A 49 -10.08 -24.68 1.19
C GLU A 49 -9.45 -23.92 0.01
N VAL A 50 -10.27 -23.48 -0.95
CA VAL A 50 -9.80 -22.70 -2.11
C VAL A 50 -9.34 -21.32 -1.67
N LEU A 51 -10.07 -20.66 -0.78
CA LEU A 51 -9.67 -19.38 -0.19
C LEU A 51 -8.37 -19.51 0.61
N CYS A 52 -8.26 -20.52 1.49
CA CYS A 52 -7.04 -20.79 2.25
C CYS A 52 -5.84 -21.03 1.32
N ARG A 53 -6.01 -21.83 0.26
CA ARG A 53 -4.95 -22.09 -0.72
C ARG A 53 -4.56 -20.81 -1.46
N TRP A 54 -5.54 -20.00 -1.89
CA TRP A 54 -5.29 -18.73 -2.56
C TRP A 54 -4.49 -17.76 -1.67
N ILE A 55 -4.85 -17.60 -0.40
CA ILE A 55 -4.11 -16.75 0.56
C ILE A 55 -2.66 -17.21 0.70
N LEU A 56 -2.44 -18.53 0.84
CA LEU A 56 -1.09 -19.10 0.95
C LEU A 56 -0.29 -18.95 -0.36
N SER A 57 -0.94 -19.05 -1.51
CA SER A 57 -0.33 -18.81 -2.82
C SER A 57 0.08 -17.35 -2.98
N VAL A 58 -0.79 -16.39 -2.65
CA VAL A 58 -0.45 -14.96 -2.66
C VAL A 58 0.75 -14.71 -1.75
N LYS A 59 0.68 -15.14 -0.48
CA LYS A 59 1.77 -15.00 0.50
C LYS A 59 3.10 -15.58 0.01
N LYS A 60 3.08 -16.78 -0.60
CA LYS A 60 4.27 -17.45 -1.13
C LYS A 60 4.94 -16.65 -2.25
N ASN A 61 4.16 -15.93 -3.06
CA ASN A 61 4.66 -15.19 -4.22
C ASN A 61 5.14 -13.76 -3.86
N TYR A 62 5.11 -13.37 -2.59
CA TYR A 62 5.91 -12.25 -2.09
C TYR A 62 7.32 -12.70 -1.73
N ARG A 63 8.32 -11.91 -2.13
CA ARG A 63 9.73 -12.23 -1.91
C ARG A 63 10.14 -11.96 -0.47
N LYS A 64 10.74 -12.96 0.18
CA LYS A 64 11.17 -12.87 1.60
C LYS A 64 12.43 -12.04 1.81
N ASN A 65 13.21 -11.80 0.76
CA ASN A 65 14.45 -11.02 0.81
C ASN A 65 14.23 -9.53 0.53
N VAL A 66 12.99 -9.10 0.29
CA VAL A 66 12.62 -7.69 0.09
C VAL A 66 12.20 -7.11 1.44
N ALA A 67 12.82 -6.00 1.85
CA ALA A 67 12.72 -5.50 3.22
C ALA A 67 11.32 -4.93 3.57
N TYR A 68 10.71 -4.18 2.66
CA TYR A 68 9.41 -3.54 2.86
C TYR A 68 8.29 -4.14 1.99
N HIS A 69 8.43 -4.12 0.65
CA HIS A 69 7.38 -4.59 -0.28
C HIS A 69 7.31 -6.13 -0.34
N ASN A 70 6.94 -6.73 0.78
CA ASN A 70 6.77 -8.16 0.99
C ASN A 70 5.35 -8.47 1.52
N TRP A 71 5.09 -9.72 1.91
CA TRP A 71 3.76 -10.14 2.38
C TRP A 71 3.21 -9.28 3.52
N ARG A 72 4.05 -8.80 4.44
CA ARG A 72 3.59 -7.99 5.58
C ARG A 72 3.06 -6.63 5.12
N HIS A 73 3.67 -6.03 4.10
CA HIS A 73 3.16 -4.80 3.52
C HIS A 73 1.79 -5.05 2.86
N ALA A 74 1.67 -6.03 1.97
CA ALA A 74 0.39 -6.38 1.33
C ALA A 74 -0.72 -6.73 2.33
N PHE A 75 -0.37 -7.47 3.39
CA PHE A 75 -1.29 -7.76 4.49
C PHE A 75 -1.75 -6.49 5.21
N ASN A 76 -0.86 -5.56 5.53
CA ASN A 76 -1.22 -4.29 6.16
C ASN A 76 -2.04 -3.39 5.22
N THR A 77 -1.77 -3.37 3.91
CA THR A 77 -2.57 -2.67 2.91
C THR A 77 -4.00 -3.22 2.88
N ALA A 78 -4.16 -4.55 2.90
CA ALA A 78 -5.47 -5.20 2.99
C ALA A 78 -6.17 -4.97 4.34
N GLN A 79 -5.41 -4.93 5.45
CA GLN A 79 -5.95 -4.60 6.76
C GLN A 79 -6.45 -3.15 6.82
N CYS A 80 -5.71 -2.20 6.24
CA CYS A 80 -6.16 -0.82 6.13
C CYS A 80 -7.40 -0.70 5.25
N MET A 81 -7.46 -1.44 4.14
CA MET A 81 -8.66 -1.52 3.29
C MET A 81 -9.86 -2.03 4.10
N PHE A 82 -9.70 -3.11 4.87
CA PHE A 82 -10.74 -3.65 5.73
C PHE A 82 -11.19 -2.63 6.80
N ALA A 83 -10.25 -1.96 7.47
CA ALA A 83 -10.56 -0.92 8.46
C ALA A 83 -11.28 0.29 7.83
N ALA A 84 -10.87 0.73 6.64
CA ALA A 84 -11.52 1.82 5.91
C ALA A 84 -12.95 1.46 5.47
N LEU A 85 -13.16 0.21 5.03
CA LEU A 85 -14.49 -0.31 4.69
C LEU A 85 -15.39 -0.41 5.93
N LYS A 86 -14.87 -0.95 7.04
CA LYS A 86 -15.62 -1.18 8.29
C LYS A 86 -15.70 0.05 9.18
N ALA A 87 -14.62 0.36 9.88
CA ALA A 87 -14.56 1.49 10.81
C ALA A 87 -14.73 2.82 10.07
N GLY A 88 -14.12 2.96 8.89
CA GLY A 88 -14.25 4.14 8.04
C GLY A 88 -15.58 4.25 7.26
N LYS A 89 -16.51 3.29 7.43
CA LYS A 89 -17.85 3.23 6.81
C LYS A 89 -17.88 3.37 5.28
N ILE A 90 -16.78 3.09 4.59
CA ILE A 90 -16.73 3.12 3.13
C ILE A 90 -17.54 1.95 2.52
N GLN A 91 -17.69 0.83 3.24
CA GLN A 91 -18.46 -0.32 2.76
C GLN A 91 -19.88 0.07 2.30
N ASN A 92 -20.53 1.01 2.99
CA ASN A 92 -21.90 1.45 2.70
C ASN A 92 -22.03 2.21 1.37
N LYS A 93 -20.91 2.59 0.75
CA LYS A 93 -20.84 3.40 -0.48
C LYS A 93 -20.43 2.58 -1.70
N LEU A 94 -20.09 1.31 -1.50
CA LEU A 94 -19.53 0.43 -2.52
C LEU A 94 -20.39 -0.82 -2.73
N THR A 95 -20.31 -1.40 -3.92
CA THR A 95 -20.95 -2.68 -4.22
C THR A 95 -20.11 -3.85 -3.72
N ASP A 96 -20.73 -5.03 -3.56
CA ASP A 96 -20.00 -6.25 -3.16
C ASP A 96 -18.87 -6.62 -4.14
N LEU A 97 -19.05 -6.37 -5.44
CA LEU A 97 -18.02 -6.59 -6.45
C LEU A 97 -16.84 -5.63 -6.31
N GLU A 98 -17.10 -4.36 -5.99
CA GLU A 98 -16.07 -3.36 -5.73
C GLU A 98 -15.27 -3.73 -4.48
N ILE A 99 -15.96 -4.15 -3.41
CA ILE A 99 -15.33 -4.58 -2.15
C ILE A 99 -14.48 -5.85 -2.37
N LEU A 100 -15.01 -6.83 -3.11
CA LEU A 100 -14.29 -8.03 -3.50
C LEU A 100 -13.00 -7.69 -4.26
N ALA A 101 -13.12 -6.84 -5.28
CA ALA A 101 -12.01 -6.45 -6.13
C ALA A 101 -10.94 -5.67 -5.33
N LEU A 102 -11.35 -4.74 -4.46
CA LEU A 102 -10.42 -3.96 -3.63
C LEU A 102 -9.64 -4.85 -2.65
N LEU A 103 -10.29 -5.81 -1.99
CA LEU A 103 -9.58 -6.69 -1.05
C LEU A 103 -8.59 -7.61 -1.77
N ILE A 104 -8.97 -8.14 -2.95
CA ILE A 104 -8.06 -8.93 -3.79
C ILE A 104 -6.90 -8.08 -4.30
N ALA A 105 -7.16 -6.87 -4.77
CA ALA A 105 -6.15 -5.94 -5.24
C ALA A 105 -5.18 -5.57 -4.11
N ALA A 106 -5.68 -5.20 -2.92
CA ALA A 106 -4.85 -4.85 -1.77
C ALA A 106 -3.88 -5.98 -1.37
N LEU A 107 -4.32 -7.24 -1.43
CA LEU A 107 -3.45 -8.40 -1.15
C LEU A 107 -2.47 -8.72 -2.29
N SER A 108 -2.77 -8.27 -3.52
CA SER A 108 -2.06 -8.68 -4.74
C SER A 108 -1.22 -7.59 -5.38
N HIS A 109 -1.33 -6.34 -4.90
CA HIS A 109 -0.82 -5.16 -5.61
C HIS A 109 0.69 -5.12 -5.80
N ASP A 110 1.45 -5.89 -5.01
CA ASP A 110 2.91 -5.94 -5.03
C ASP A 110 3.45 -7.38 -5.23
N LEU A 111 2.64 -8.28 -5.80
CA LEU A 111 3.04 -9.67 -6.02
C LEU A 111 4.36 -9.78 -6.81
N ASP A 112 5.31 -10.55 -6.30
CA ASP A 112 6.67 -10.70 -6.85
C ASP A 112 7.44 -9.36 -6.96
N HIS A 113 7.15 -8.36 -6.11
CA HIS A 113 7.97 -7.16 -6.01
C HIS A 113 9.44 -7.52 -5.72
N ARG A 114 10.37 -6.83 -6.39
CA ARG A 114 11.79 -7.22 -6.50
C ARG A 114 12.74 -6.37 -5.67
N GLY A 115 12.18 -5.51 -4.83
CA GLY A 115 12.95 -4.57 -4.00
C GLY A 115 13.50 -3.38 -4.78
N VAL A 116 12.96 -3.11 -5.97
CA VAL A 116 13.43 -2.05 -6.87
C VAL A 116 12.27 -1.42 -7.62
N ASN A 117 12.35 -0.12 -7.86
CA ASN A 117 11.30 0.65 -8.51
C ASN A 117 11.29 0.54 -10.05
N ASN A 118 10.22 1.07 -10.67
CA ASN A 118 10.05 1.11 -12.13
C ASN A 118 11.25 1.73 -12.88
N SER A 119 11.87 2.78 -12.32
CA SER A 119 13.01 3.44 -12.96
C SER A 119 14.24 2.54 -13.04
N TYR A 120 14.51 1.78 -11.98
CA TYR A 120 15.60 0.81 -11.98
C TYR A 120 15.34 -0.32 -12.98
N ILE A 121 14.11 -0.85 -13.05
CA ILE A 121 13.74 -1.91 -14.00
C ILE A 121 13.96 -1.47 -15.45
N GLN A 122 13.66 -0.21 -15.77
CA GLN A 122 13.94 0.37 -17.10
C GLN A 122 15.45 0.51 -17.36
N ARG A 123 16.19 1.10 -16.42
CA ARG A 123 17.63 1.38 -16.59
C ARG A 123 18.51 0.14 -16.61
N SER A 124 18.08 -0.93 -15.94
CA SER A 124 18.75 -2.23 -15.92
C SER A 124 18.38 -3.12 -17.10
N GLU A 125 17.55 -2.64 -18.03
CA GLU A 125 17.06 -3.38 -19.20
C GLU A 125 16.45 -4.75 -18.83
N HIS A 126 15.85 -4.86 -17.65
CA HIS A 126 15.25 -6.10 -17.19
C HIS A 126 14.10 -6.51 -18.14
N PRO A 127 13.89 -7.82 -18.44
CA PRO A 127 12.89 -8.26 -19.43
C PRO A 127 11.46 -7.70 -19.22
N LEU A 128 11.08 -7.39 -17.98
CA LEU A 128 9.80 -6.75 -17.67
C LEU A 128 9.66 -5.35 -18.31
N ALA A 129 10.74 -4.58 -18.42
CA ALA A 129 10.74 -3.27 -19.10
C ALA A 129 10.52 -3.38 -20.62
N GLN A 130 10.80 -4.55 -21.20
CA GLN A 130 10.52 -4.82 -22.61
C GLN A 130 9.07 -5.27 -22.82
N LEU A 131 8.47 -5.90 -21.80
CA LEU A 131 7.09 -6.39 -21.83
C LEU A 131 6.07 -5.26 -21.59
N TYR A 132 6.40 -4.30 -20.71
CA TYR A 132 5.51 -3.21 -20.32
C TYR A 132 6.19 -1.84 -20.52
N CYS A 133 5.41 -0.83 -20.92
CA CYS A 133 5.93 0.52 -21.21
C CYS A 133 5.84 1.49 -20.02
N HIS A 134 4.71 1.48 -19.32
CA HIS A 134 4.44 2.32 -18.14
C HIS A 134 4.00 1.41 -16.99
N SER A 135 4.12 1.88 -15.75
CA SER A 135 3.70 1.16 -14.54
C SER A 135 4.12 -0.33 -14.59
N ILE A 136 5.40 -0.56 -14.85
CA ILE A 136 5.95 -1.85 -15.28
C ILE A 136 5.74 -2.90 -14.19
N MET A 137 6.05 -2.54 -12.95
CA MET A 137 5.88 -3.39 -11.78
C MET A 137 4.41 -3.63 -11.51
N GLU A 138 3.56 -2.61 -11.60
CA GLU A 138 2.12 -2.73 -11.35
C GLU A 138 1.42 -3.62 -12.39
N HIS A 139 1.84 -3.55 -13.65
CA HIS A 139 1.42 -4.50 -14.68
C HIS A 139 1.87 -5.94 -14.38
N HIS A 140 3.11 -6.12 -13.92
CA HIS A 140 3.62 -7.42 -13.48
C HIS A 140 2.84 -7.96 -12.28
N HIS A 141 2.52 -7.12 -11.29
CA HIS A 141 1.72 -7.49 -10.12
C HIS A 141 0.32 -7.94 -10.52
N PHE A 142 -0.32 -7.25 -11.47
CA PHE A 142 -1.60 -7.68 -12.02
C PHE A 142 -1.50 -9.01 -12.78
N ASP A 143 -0.43 -9.25 -13.54
CA ASP A 143 -0.20 -10.53 -14.22
C ASP A 143 -0.03 -11.69 -13.23
N GLN A 144 0.76 -11.48 -12.16
CA GLN A 144 0.90 -12.44 -11.06
C GLN A 144 -0.44 -12.70 -10.35
N CYS A 145 -1.23 -11.65 -10.11
CA CYS A 145 -2.57 -11.76 -9.54
C CYS A 145 -3.46 -12.67 -10.41
N LEU A 146 -3.49 -12.40 -11.72
CA LEU A 146 -4.27 -13.18 -12.68
C LEU A 146 -3.78 -14.63 -12.78
N MET A 147 -2.47 -14.86 -12.77
CA MET A 147 -1.87 -16.19 -12.74
C MET A 147 -2.35 -17.00 -11.53
N ILE A 148 -2.32 -16.40 -10.33
CA ILE A 148 -2.75 -17.08 -9.10
C ILE A 148 -4.26 -17.34 -9.11
N LEU A 149 -5.08 -16.36 -9.53
CA LEU A 149 -6.54 -16.52 -9.62
C LEU A 149 -6.97 -17.63 -10.60
N ASN A 150 -6.17 -17.90 -11.64
CA ASN A 150 -6.43 -18.97 -12.61
C ASN A 150 -5.75 -20.30 -12.24
N SER A 151 -4.90 -20.33 -11.22
CA SER A 151 -4.18 -21.54 -10.83
C SER A 151 -5.12 -22.59 -10.21
N PRO A 152 -4.99 -23.89 -10.55
CA PRO A 152 -5.86 -24.94 -10.01
C PRO A 152 -5.93 -24.91 -8.47
N GLY A 153 -7.16 -24.90 -7.95
CA GLY A 153 -7.43 -24.90 -6.52
C GLY A 153 -7.30 -23.54 -5.83
N ASN A 154 -7.00 -22.46 -6.56
CA ASN A 154 -6.91 -21.08 -6.06
C ASN A 154 -8.03 -20.16 -6.60
N GLN A 155 -8.95 -20.71 -7.39
CA GLN A 155 -9.93 -19.96 -8.17
C GLN A 155 -11.08 -19.42 -7.29
N ILE A 156 -10.79 -18.48 -6.39
CA ILE A 156 -11.77 -17.87 -5.47
C ILE A 156 -12.90 -17.12 -6.20
N LEU A 157 -12.72 -16.80 -7.48
CA LEU A 157 -13.72 -16.16 -8.32
C LEU A 157 -14.57 -17.14 -9.15
N SER A 158 -14.40 -18.46 -8.98
CA SER A 158 -15.08 -19.46 -9.83
C SER A 158 -16.60 -19.49 -9.67
N GLY A 159 -17.14 -18.89 -8.60
CA GLY A 159 -18.58 -18.81 -8.35
C GLY A 159 -19.27 -17.60 -8.99
N LEU A 160 -18.51 -16.65 -9.56
CA LEU A 160 -19.07 -15.46 -10.19
C LEU A 160 -19.66 -15.80 -11.56
N SER A 161 -20.69 -15.06 -11.97
CA SER A 161 -21.12 -15.04 -13.36
C SER A 161 -20.04 -14.44 -14.27
N ILE A 162 -20.16 -14.65 -15.57
CA ILE A 162 -19.19 -14.16 -16.56
C ILE A 162 -19.05 -12.63 -16.52
N GLU A 163 -20.16 -11.91 -16.37
CA GLU A 163 -20.17 -10.44 -16.35
C GLU A 163 -19.61 -9.87 -15.02
N GLU A 164 -19.93 -10.50 -13.89
CA GLU A 164 -19.31 -10.18 -12.60
C GLU A 164 -17.80 -10.44 -12.64
N TYR A 165 -17.37 -11.59 -13.16
CA TYR A 165 -15.95 -11.94 -13.28
C TYR A 165 -15.17 -10.91 -14.11
N LYS A 166 -15.69 -10.52 -15.27
CA LYS A 166 -15.08 -9.48 -16.12
C LYS A 166 -15.00 -8.14 -15.39
N THR A 167 -16.07 -7.76 -14.70
CA THR A 167 -16.14 -6.50 -13.94
C THR A 167 -15.15 -6.49 -12.79
N THR A 168 -15.12 -7.56 -11.98
CA THR A 168 -14.17 -7.73 -10.87
C THR A 168 -12.73 -7.69 -11.36
N LEU A 169 -12.37 -8.39 -12.43
CA LEU A 169 -11.01 -8.33 -12.98
C LEU A 169 -10.65 -6.94 -13.51
N LYS A 170 -11.59 -6.23 -14.13
CA LYS A 170 -11.37 -4.84 -14.57
C LYS A 170 -11.05 -3.93 -13.39
N ILE A 171 -11.83 -4.03 -12.30
CA ILE A 171 -11.60 -3.23 -11.08
C ILE A 171 -10.27 -3.62 -10.44
N ILE A 172 -9.95 -4.92 -10.31
CA ILE A 172 -8.65 -5.38 -9.78
C ILE A 172 -7.50 -4.78 -10.58
N LYS A 173 -7.58 -4.80 -11.92
CA LYS A 173 -6.55 -4.22 -12.78
C LYS A 173 -6.36 -2.73 -12.51
N GLN A 174 -7.46 -1.97 -12.49
CA GLN A 174 -7.41 -0.52 -12.26
C GLN A 174 -6.89 -0.19 -10.86
N ALA A 175 -7.31 -0.96 -9.85
CA ALA A 175 -6.90 -0.83 -8.45
C ALA A 175 -5.41 -1.12 -8.24
N ILE A 176 -4.86 -2.17 -8.86
CA ILE A 176 -3.43 -2.47 -8.79
C ILE A 176 -2.62 -1.42 -9.54
N LEU A 177 -3.03 -1.01 -10.75
CA LEU A 177 -2.30 0.05 -11.47
C LEU A 177 -2.31 1.39 -10.70
N ALA A 178 -3.34 1.67 -9.91
CA ALA A 178 -3.45 2.89 -9.12
C ALA A 178 -2.41 3.00 -7.97
N THR A 179 -1.71 1.93 -7.61
CA THR A 179 -0.62 2.00 -6.63
C THR A 179 0.66 2.61 -7.21
N ASP A 180 0.77 2.75 -8.54
CA ASP A 180 1.82 3.57 -9.15
C ASP A 180 1.62 5.04 -8.75
N LEU A 181 2.54 5.56 -7.94
CA LEU A 181 2.49 6.94 -7.48
C LEU A 181 2.52 7.96 -8.63
N ALA A 182 3.07 7.62 -9.80
CA ALA A 182 3.00 8.48 -10.98
C ALA A 182 1.56 8.63 -11.49
N LEU A 183 0.77 7.55 -11.47
CA LEU A 183 -0.65 7.58 -11.83
C LEU A 183 -1.49 8.29 -10.77
N TYR A 184 -1.20 8.08 -9.48
CA TYR A 184 -1.80 8.87 -8.41
C TYR A 184 -1.57 10.38 -8.62
N ILE A 185 -0.32 10.81 -8.82
CA ILE A 185 0.02 12.24 -9.03
C ILE A 185 -0.73 12.81 -10.24
N LYS A 186 -0.83 12.04 -11.33
CA LYS A 186 -1.54 12.45 -12.55
C LYS A 186 -3.04 12.65 -12.34
N ARG A 187 -3.68 11.85 -11.46
CA ARG A 187 -5.14 11.78 -11.34
C ARG A 187 -5.71 12.49 -10.11
N ARG A 188 -4.92 12.65 -9.04
CA ARG A 188 -5.40 13.20 -7.76
C ARG A 188 -5.97 14.62 -7.86
N GLY A 189 -5.49 15.44 -8.80
CA GLY A 189 -5.97 16.81 -8.97
C GLY A 189 -7.45 16.87 -9.34
N GLU A 190 -7.91 15.94 -10.19
CA GLU A 190 -9.33 15.80 -10.54
C GLU A 190 -10.16 15.45 -9.30
N PHE A 191 -9.70 14.46 -8.53
CA PHE A 191 -10.40 14.02 -7.31
C PHE A 191 -10.51 15.16 -6.29
N PHE A 192 -9.42 15.88 -6.04
CA PHE A 192 -9.41 16.99 -5.08
C PHE A 192 -10.32 18.14 -5.53
N GLU A 193 -10.35 18.46 -6.83
CA GLU A 193 -11.27 19.49 -7.35
C GLU A 193 -12.74 19.08 -7.25
N LEU A 194 -13.08 17.81 -7.50
CA LEU A 194 -14.45 17.29 -7.33
C LEU A 194 -14.91 17.42 -5.87
N ILE A 195 -14.03 17.09 -4.91
CA ILE A 195 -14.30 17.24 -3.49
C ILE A 195 -14.46 18.72 -3.12
N ARG A 196 -13.50 19.58 -3.52
CA ARG A 196 -13.49 21.02 -3.21
C ARG A 196 -14.71 21.76 -3.76
N LYS A 197 -15.25 21.33 -4.89
CA LYS A 197 -16.44 21.93 -5.53
C LYS A 197 -17.76 21.29 -5.08
N ASN A 198 -17.73 20.33 -4.16
CA ASN A 198 -18.89 19.53 -3.76
C ASN A 198 -19.58 18.84 -4.97
N GLN A 199 -18.80 18.43 -5.96
CA GLN A 199 -19.25 17.77 -7.19
C GLN A 199 -18.98 16.27 -7.21
N PHE A 200 -18.35 15.74 -6.15
CA PHE A 200 -18.03 14.33 -6.04
C PHE A 200 -19.31 13.48 -5.86
N ASN A 201 -19.55 12.58 -6.80
CA ASN A 201 -20.70 11.67 -6.83
C ASN A 201 -20.25 10.23 -7.15
N LEU A 202 -20.50 9.30 -6.24
CA LEU A 202 -20.14 7.88 -6.40
C LEU A 202 -21.09 7.10 -7.32
N GLU A 203 -22.20 7.70 -7.76
CA GLU A 203 -23.06 7.11 -8.79
C GLU A 203 -22.49 7.29 -10.21
N ASP A 204 -21.57 8.25 -10.39
CA ASP A 204 -20.84 8.42 -11.64
C ASP A 204 -19.74 7.32 -11.75
N PRO A 205 -19.77 6.47 -12.80
CA PRO A 205 -18.81 5.37 -12.92
C PRO A 205 -17.35 5.80 -13.02
N HIS A 206 -17.06 6.96 -13.62
CA HIS A 206 -15.71 7.50 -13.74
C HIS A 206 -15.21 8.02 -12.39
N GLN A 207 -16.05 8.76 -11.66
CA GLN A 207 -15.70 9.24 -10.32
C GLN A 207 -15.58 8.10 -9.31
N LYS A 208 -16.40 7.05 -9.45
CA LYS A 208 -16.27 5.81 -8.67
C LYS A 208 -14.91 5.16 -8.91
N GLU A 209 -14.52 4.95 -10.16
CA GLU A 209 -13.22 4.35 -10.48
C GLU A 209 -12.05 5.20 -9.97
N LEU A 210 -12.14 6.53 -10.11
CA LEU A 210 -11.17 7.47 -9.55
C LEU A 210 -11.09 7.35 -8.02
N PHE A 211 -12.23 7.23 -7.32
CA PHE A 211 -12.25 7.04 -5.87
C PHE A 211 -11.61 5.71 -5.45
N LEU A 212 -11.90 4.61 -6.14
CA LEU A 212 -11.27 3.31 -5.87
C LEU A 212 -9.75 3.39 -6.03
N ALA A 213 -9.26 4.10 -7.05
CA ALA A 213 -7.84 4.36 -7.25
C ALA A 213 -7.23 5.15 -6.08
N MET A 214 -7.86 6.24 -5.63
CA MET A 214 -7.39 7.03 -4.49
C MET A 214 -7.42 6.22 -3.18
N LEU A 215 -8.44 5.38 -2.99
CA LEU A 215 -8.57 4.53 -1.81
C LEU A 215 -7.47 3.46 -1.76
N MET A 216 -7.09 2.89 -2.91
CA MET A 216 -5.93 1.99 -3.02
C MET A 216 -4.64 2.68 -2.58
N THR A 217 -4.34 3.86 -3.13
CA THR A 217 -3.15 4.63 -2.71
C THR A 217 -3.18 4.97 -1.22
N ALA A 218 -4.36 5.30 -0.67
CA ALA A 218 -4.50 5.62 0.75
C ALA A 218 -4.20 4.40 1.66
N CYS A 219 -4.59 3.20 1.22
CA CYS A 219 -4.32 1.97 1.97
C CYS A 219 -2.85 1.54 1.86
N ASP A 220 -2.28 1.68 0.66
CA ASP A 220 -0.88 1.37 0.36
C ASP A 220 0.08 2.23 1.21
N LEU A 221 -0.18 3.54 1.27
CA LEU A 221 0.62 4.47 2.08
C LEU A 221 0.26 4.49 3.57
N SER A 222 -0.65 3.63 4.04
CA SER A 222 -1.23 3.73 5.39
C SER A 222 -0.23 3.55 6.53
N ALA A 223 0.93 2.92 6.28
CA ALA A 223 2.02 2.80 7.25
C ALA A 223 2.45 4.18 7.80
N ILE A 224 2.39 5.23 6.97
CA ILE A 224 2.76 6.60 7.37
C ILE A 224 1.80 7.22 8.40
N THR A 225 0.65 6.61 8.61
CA THR A 225 -0.39 7.05 9.55
C THR A 225 -0.37 6.29 10.88
N LYS A 226 0.44 5.23 10.98
CA LYS A 226 0.47 4.37 12.16
C LYS A 226 1.03 5.11 13.39
N PRO A 227 0.74 4.65 14.62
CA PRO A 227 1.40 5.17 15.81
C PRO A 227 2.92 5.21 15.66
N TRP A 228 3.56 6.25 16.17
CA TRP A 228 4.98 6.54 15.90
C TRP A 228 5.94 5.35 16.03
N PRO A 229 5.90 4.51 17.09
CA PRO A 229 6.82 3.38 17.18
C PRO A 229 6.67 2.37 16.03
N ILE A 230 5.45 2.18 15.54
CA ILE A 230 5.15 1.32 14.41
C ILE A 230 5.63 1.99 13.13
N GLN A 231 5.24 3.25 12.90
CA GLN A 231 5.59 3.98 11.69
C GLN A 231 7.10 4.14 11.54
N GLN A 232 7.84 4.42 12.61
CA GLN A 232 9.29 4.54 12.61
C GLN A 232 9.95 3.23 12.19
N ARG A 233 9.54 2.10 12.77
CA ARG A 233 10.08 0.78 12.41
C ARG A 233 9.78 0.42 10.96
N ILE A 234 8.59 0.75 10.46
CA ILE A 234 8.28 0.54 9.04
C ILE A 234 9.11 1.46 8.14
N ALA A 235 9.30 2.72 8.50
CA ALA A 235 10.13 3.66 7.74
C ALA A 235 11.59 3.21 7.65
N GLU A 236 12.11 2.54 8.69
CA GLU A 236 13.44 1.91 8.65
C GLU A 236 13.51 0.77 7.62
N LEU A 237 12.45 -0.03 7.49
CA LEU A 237 12.37 -1.07 6.45
C LEU A 237 12.29 -0.46 5.05
N VAL A 238 11.49 0.60 4.86
CA VAL A 238 11.40 1.35 3.61
C VAL A 238 12.77 1.91 3.22
N ALA A 239 13.46 2.56 4.15
CA ALA A 239 14.80 3.10 3.93
C ALA A 239 15.81 1.99 3.60
N THR A 240 15.75 0.86 4.30
CA THR A 240 16.61 -0.30 4.02
C THR A 240 16.42 -0.79 2.59
N GLU A 241 15.19 -0.94 2.12
CA GLU A 241 14.91 -1.37 0.74
C GLU A 241 15.43 -0.37 -0.31
N PHE A 242 15.19 0.93 -0.09
CA PHE A 242 15.69 1.97 -0.99
C PHE A 242 17.22 2.02 -1.03
N PHE A 243 17.88 1.79 0.10
CA PHE A 243 19.33 1.69 0.16
C PHE A 243 19.87 0.44 -0.53
N ASP A 244 19.20 -0.69 -0.40
CA ASP A 244 19.56 -1.91 -1.12
C ASP A 244 19.40 -1.72 -2.65
N GLN A 245 18.39 -0.97 -3.11
CA GLN A 245 18.31 -0.53 -4.51
C GLN A 245 19.50 0.35 -4.89
N GLY A 246 19.84 1.38 -4.09
CA GLY A 246 20.96 2.27 -4.39
C GLY A 246 22.30 1.55 -4.47
N ASP A 247 22.53 0.55 -3.62
CA ASP A 247 23.73 -0.29 -3.68
C ASP A 247 23.80 -1.08 -5.00
N ARG A 248 22.66 -1.57 -5.50
CA ARG A 248 22.56 -2.22 -6.81
C ARG A 248 22.77 -1.22 -7.94
N GLU A 249 22.21 -0.02 -7.85
CA GLU A 249 22.43 1.05 -8.83
C GLU A 249 23.92 1.38 -8.98
N ARG A 250 24.66 1.50 -7.85
CA ARG A 250 26.12 1.69 -7.87
C ARG A 250 26.83 0.53 -8.55
N LYS A 251 26.51 -0.71 -8.14
CA LYS A 251 27.23 -1.91 -8.57
C LYS A 251 26.96 -2.30 -10.03
N GLU A 252 25.70 -2.21 -10.45
CA GLU A 252 25.22 -2.78 -11.72
C GLU A 252 25.10 -1.72 -12.82
N LEU A 253 24.78 -0.47 -12.45
CA LEU A 253 24.57 0.62 -13.41
C LEU A 253 25.68 1.68 -13.37
N ASN A 254 26.59 1.59 -12.40
CA ASN A 254 27.68 2.55 -12.19
C ASN A 254 27.19 4.01 -12.09
N ILE A 255 26.05 4.22 -11.41
CA ILE A 255 25.45 5.55 -11.16
C ILE A 255 25.48 5.91 -9.67
N GLU A 256 25.55 7.21 -9.39
CA GLU A 256 25.33 7.75 -8.05
C GLU A 256 23.83 7.71 -7.72
N PRO A 257 23.39 7.00 -6.66
CA PRO A 257 21.99 6.93 -6.29
C PRO A 257 21.47 8.30 -5.85
N THR A 258 20.17 8.53 -6.06
CA THR A 258 19.50 9.72 -5.52
C THR A 258 19.55 9.73 -3.99
N ASP A 259 19.34 10.90 -3.37
CA ASP A 259 19.38 11.05 -1.90
C ASP A 259 18.44 10.06 -1.18
N LEU A 260 17.32 9.69 -1.80
CA LEU A 260 16.37 8.69 -1.28
C LEU A 260 16.96 7.27 -1.24
N MET A 261 17.75 6.92 -2.25
CA MET A 261 18.34 5.58 -2.43
C MET A 261 19.78 5.51 -1.89
N ASN A 262 20.37 6.62 -1.46
CA ASN A 262 21.78 6.67 -1.04
C ASN A 262 21.92 6.53 0.48
N ARG A 263 22.39 5.37 0.96
CA ARG A 263 22.60 5.11 2.41
C ARG A 263 23.57 6.08 3.08
N GLU A 264 24.49 6.70 2.33
CA GLU A 264 25.41 7.71 2.86
C GLU A 264 24.67 9.01 3.23
N LYS A 265 23.52 9.26 2.60
CA LYS A 265 22.65 10.41 2.85
C LYS A 265 21.45 10.07 3.74
N LYS A 266 21.55 9.03 4.58
CA LYS A 266 20.51 8.64 5.55
C LYS A 266 20.09 9.77 6.50
N ASN A 267 20.95 10.75 6.73
CA ASN A 267 20.64 11.97 7.48
C ASN A 267 19.57 12.84 6.80
N LYS A 268 19.21 12.60 5.54
CA LYS A 268 18.12 13.31 4.86
C LYS A 268 16.74 12.68 5.09
N ILE A 269 16.66 11.47 5.66
CA ILE A 269 15.40 10.74 5.85
C ILE A 269 14.33 11.60 6.53
N PRO A 270 14.57 12.28 7.67
CA PRO A 270 13.52 13.06 8.31
C PRO A 270 12.94 14.17 7.43
N SER A 271 13.80 14.95 6.77
CA SER A 271 13.36 16.00 5.85
C SER A 271 12.61 15.45 4.63
N MET A 272 13.05 14.31 4.08
CA MET A 272 12.36 13.64 2.96
C MET A 272 11.00 13.10 3.38
N GLN A 273 10.87 12.55 4.59
CA GLN A 273 9.59 12.11 5.15
C GLN A 273 8.61 13.27 5.30
N VAL A 274 9.04 14.44 5.80
CA VAL A 274 8.19 15.64 5.86
C VAL A 274 7.74 16.05 4.46
N GLY A 275 8.67 16.16 3.51
CA GLY A 275 8.36 16.52 2.13
C GLY A 275 7.39 15.55 1.46
N PHE A 276 7.56 14.25 1.68
CA PHE A 276 6.66 13.23 1.17
C PHE A 276 5.26 13.31 1.81
N ILE A 277 5.17 13.51 3.13
CA ILE A 277 3.89 13.67 3.81
C ILE A 277 3.13 14.90 3.27
N ASP A 278 3.82 16.03 3.14
CA ASP A 278 3.23 17.29 2.69
C ASP A 278 2.81 17.23 1.21
N ALA A 279 3.67 16.67 0.35
CA ALA A 279 3.44 16.68 -1.10
C ALA A 279 2.51 15.56 -1.59
N ILE A 280 2.47 14.41 -0.89
CA ILE A 280 1.78 13.19 -1.36
C ILE A 280 0.62 12.81 -0.43
N CYS A 281 0.82 12.80 0.89
CA CYS A 281 -0.06 12.08 1.81
C CYS A 281 -1.20 12.93 2.37
N LEU A 282 -0.93 14.15 2.85
CA LEU A 282 -1.90 14.92 3.63
C LEU A 282 -3.20 15.19 2.83
N GLN A 283 -3.07 15.70 1.60
CA GLN A 283 -4.23 16.01 0.76
C GLN A 283 -5.09 14.78 0.46
N LEU A 284 -4.47 13.61 0.32
CA LEU A 284 -5.18 12.35 0.10
C LEU A 284 -6.04 11.97 1.32
N TYR A 285 -5.46 12.01 2.52
CA TYR A 285 -6.20 11.68 3.74
C TYR A 285 -7.22 12.76 4.12
N GLU A 286 -6.99 14.02 3.78
CA GLU A 286 -7.98 15.11 3.90
C GLU A 286 -9.17 14.86 2.99
N ALA A 287 -8.94 14.56 1.71
CA ALA A 287 -9.99 14.24 0.77
C ALA A 287 -10.76 12.97 1.17
N LEU A 288 -10.06 11.92 1.64
CA LEU A 288 -10.70 10.71 2.14
C LEU A 288 -11.59 10.97 3.36
N THR A 289 -11.12 11.81 4.30
CA THR A 289 -11.90 12.23 5.47
C THR A 289 -13.15 13.03 5.05
N HIS A 290 -13.06 13.84 4.00
CA HIS A 290 -14.23 14.53 3.44
C HIS A 290 -15.24 13.56 2.82
N VAL A 291 -14.81 12.42 2.26
CA VAL A 291 -15.73 11.39 1.75
C VAL A 291 -16.38 10.62 2.90
N SER A 292 -15.63 10.36 3.97
CA SER A 292 -16.10 9.72 5.19
C SER A 292 -15.31 10.18 6.41
N GLU A 293 -15.98 10.91 7.32
CA GLU A 293 -15.35 11.46 8.53
C GLU A 293 -14.76 10.37 9.42
N ASP A 294 -15.31 9.16 9.41
CA ASP A 294 -14.80 8.01 10.17
C ASP A 294 -13.40 7.53 9.71
N CYS A 295 -12.90 8.00 8.54
CA CYS A 295 -11.53 7.77 8.10
C CYS A 295 -10.51 8.78 8.70
N PHE A 296 -10.98 9.76 9.49
CA PHE A 296 -10.13 10.77 10.15
C PHE A 296 -8.91 10.20 10.90
N PRO A 297 -8.94 9.02 11.55
CA PRO A 297 -7.75 8.48 12.21
C PRO A 297 -6.52 8.34 11.30
N LEU A 298 -6.70 8.10 10.00
CA LEU A 298 -5.61 8.08 9.02
C LEU A 298 -4.97 9.47 8.87
N LEU A 299 -5.80 10.51 8.75
CA LEU A 299 -5.35 11.89 8.66
C LEU A 299 -4.66 12.37 9.94
N ASP A 300 -5.26 12.08 11.10
CA ASP A 300 -4.70 12.43 12.41
C ASP A 300 -3.34 11.76 12.65
N GLY A 301 -3.24 10.46 12.33
CA GLY A 301 -1.97 9.72 12.38
C GLY A 301 -0.90 10.32 11.46
N CYS A 302 -1.29 10.66 10.22
CA CYS A 302 -0.40 11.33 9.26
C CYS A 302 0.13 12.66 9.80
N ARG A 303 -0.74 13.52 10.35
CA ARG A 303 -0.37 14.83 10.94
C ARG A 303 0.55 14.67 12.14
N LYS A 304 0.28 13.72 13.04
CA LYS A 304 1.13 13.42 14.21
C LYS A 304 2.53 12.98 13.79
N ASN A 305 2.64 12.09 12.79
CA ASN A 305 3.93 11.64 12.31
C ASN A 305 4.69 12.73 11.56
N ARG A 306 3.99 13.59 10.79
CA ARG A 306 4.60 14.79 10.19
C ARG A 306 5.30 15.66 11.22
N GLN A 307 4.63 15.95 12.34
CA GLN A 307 5.21 16.77 13.42
C GLN A 307 6.45 16.12 14.03
N LYS A 308 6.43 14.80 14.24
CA LYS A 308 7.59 14.06 14.77
C LYS A 308 8.77 14.04 13.79
N TRP A 309 8.52 13.80 12.50
CA TRP A 309 9.56 13.87 11.48
C TRP A 309 10.15 15.28 11.34
N GLN A 310 9.31 16.32 11.42
CA GLN A 310 9.76 17.72 11.43
C GLN A 310 10.67 18.01 12.62
N ALA A 311 10.31 17.58 13.83
CA ALA A 311 11.14 17.75 15.01
C ALA A 311 12.51 17.06 14.87
N LEU A 312 12.56 15.87 14.25
CA LEU A 312 13.82 15.16 13.97
C LEU A 312 14.65 15.88 12.90
N ALA A 313 14.02 16.42 11.85
CA ALA A 313 14.69 17.17 10.80
C ALA A 313 15.37 18.43 11.37
N GLU A 314 14.66 19.20 12.19
CA GLU A 314 15.19 20.41 12.84
C GLU A 314 16.32 20.09 13.83
N GLN A 315 16.23 18.96 14.55
CA GLN A 315 17.30 18.51 15.44
C GLN A 315 18.57 18.16 14.66
N GLN A 316 18.45 17.47 13.53
CA GLN A 316 19.59 17.12 12.68
C GLN A 316 20.24 18.37 12.08
N GLU A 317 19.45 19.34 11.62
CA GLU A 317 19.96 20.61 11.10
C GLU A 317 20.74 21.39 12.17
N LYS A 318 20.21 21.47 13.40
CA LYS A 318 20.91 22.10 14.54
C LYS A 318 22.23 21.40 14.88
N MET A 319 22.27 20.07 14.81
CA MET A 319 23.51 19.30 15.06
C MET A 319 24.57 19.55 13.98
N LEU A 320 24.17 19.67 12.71
CA LEU A 320 25.08 20.02 11.61
C LEU A 320 25.69 21.42 11.81
N ILE A 321 24.86 22.43 12.09
CA ILE A 321 25.31 23.81 12.31
C ILE A 321 26.24 23.92 13.53
N ASN A 322 25.93 23.20 14.62
CA ASN A 322 26.76 23.20 15.84
C ASN A 322 28.06 22.39 15.67
N GLY A 323 28.07 21.36 14.81
CA GLY A 323 29.26 20.58 14.47
C GLY A 323 30.26 21.36 13.62
N GLU A 324 29.79 22.13 12.63
CA GLU A 324 30.62 22.98 11.77
C GLU A 324 31.22 24.17 12.55
N SER A 325 30.46 24.77 13.47
CA SER A 325 30.95 25.86 14.33
C SER A 325 31.94 25.40 15.43
N GLY A 326 31.97 24.10 15.76
CA GLY A 326 32.96 23.50 16.66
C GLY A 326 34.32 23.21 16.00
N GLN A 327 34.35 22.96 14.68
CA GLN A 327 35.58 22.82 13.91
C GLN A 327 36.22 24.17 13.57
N ALA A 328 35.42 25.21 13.31
CA ALA A 328 35.91 26.57 13.05
C ALA A 328 36.61 27.23 14.26
N LYS A 329 36.41 26.72 15.50
CA LYS A 329 37.09 27.19 16.72
C LYS A 329 38.34 26.38 17.11
N ARG A 330 38.73 25.38 16.32
CA ARG A 330 39.88 24.51 16.58
C ARG A 330 41.04 24.67 15.60
N ASN A 331 40.98 25.67 14.70
CA ASN A 331 42.09 26.04 13.84
C ASN A 331 42.76 27.34 14.29
#